data_AF-A0A9P1IH92-F1
#
_entry.id   AF-A0A9P1IH92-F1
#
_cell.length_a   1.000
_cell.length_b   1.000
_cell.length_c   1.000
_cell.angle_alpha   90.00
_cell.angle_beta   90.00
_cell.angle_gamma   90.00
#
_symmetry.space_group_name_H-M   'P 1'
#
loop_
_entity.id
_entity.type
_entity.pdbx_description
1 polymer ?
#
loop_
_entity_poly.entity_id
_entity_poly.type
_entity_poly.pdbx_seq_one_letter_code
_entity_poly.pdbx_strand_id
1 'polypeptide(L)'
;MLNVPTSIMCRLAARNAISRNFTTSVVSKSAETKTPIQKLGWEYLLKQRAKNRPISPHLTIYQPQLTWMLSGFHRISGCVMGGTLLVGGLGFAVLPLDFTTFVDFIRGWNLPCAVTAVFKYIIAFPIIFHTLNGIRFLGFDLAKGVDNIGQVYKSGYLVFAVSAIIALAARAMTRDTMLDSIDMASSSATNMTSFRRRTMATGEMRELLTKNGGCDPIEVMLMKSDNKNAHKNLHISPSSSSHGVSLNPEKTRRMSIGGGMEKNLENEEVNDWEEPRLDIEGFIVDYFQHKIHERGCEWYDAPQLPYGTQPEHEMMRSMAAIFESKHQQDFETFSEQLLASTKMTFSIYQEVVQQVGFAATQSDACPMNYGRLIGLVAFSGMVAAKMMENFELRDQVRNLAVYTSLFIKSRIRASWKEHNKTWAGFMQLGQQMKQKYKIESDEIAANLEVFNRRRRRLSIFGLSAAAVVGIVVGGRFIFGGKV
;
A
#
# COMPACT_ATOMS: atom_id res chain seq x y z
N MET A 1 52.58 31.01 -33.71
CA MET A 1 51.55 31.62 -34.58
C MET A 1 50.75 30.51 -35.23
N LEU A 2 49.54 30.22 -34.74
CA LEU A 2 48.46 29.63 -35.54
C LEU A 2 47.16 30.24 -35.01
N ASN A 3 46.73 31.28 -35.72
CA ASN A 3 45.52 32.04 -35.46
C ASN A 3 44.34 31.15 -35.89
N VAL A 4 43.73 30.43 -34.96
CA VAL A 4 42.49 29.71 -35.24
C VAL A 4 41.34 30.70 -35.06
N PRO A 5 40.61 31.08 -36.12
CA PRO A 5 39.56 32.07 -36.01
C PRO A 5 38.42 31.55 -35.12
N THR A 6 38.02 32.37 -34.16
CA THR A 6 36.91 32.20 -33.19
C THR A 6 35.58 31.79 -33.84
N SER A 7 35.45 31.96 -35.16
CA SER A 7 34.30 31.53 -35.96
C SER A 7 34.14 30.02 -36.14
N ILE A 8 35.18 29.21 -35.89
CA ILE A 8 35.11 27.74 -36.03
C ILE A 8 34.61 27.08 -34.73
N MET A 9 34.98 27.62 -33.56
CA MET A 9 34.47 27.14 -32.26
C MET A 9 32.96 27.35 -32.11
N CYS A 10 32.39 28.40 -32.69
CA CYS A 10 30.94 28.62 -32.67
C CYS A 10 30.14 27.65 -33.56
N ARG A 11 30.76 27.00 -34.56
CA ARG A 11 30.04 26.08 -35.48
C ARG A 11 30.04 24.63 -34.99
N LEU A 12 30.98 24.24 -34.13
CA LEU A 12 31.03 22.89 -33.55
C LEU A 12 30.15 22.75 -32.30
N ALA A 13 29.95 23.82 -31.52
CA ALA A 13 28.97 23.83 -30.42
C ALA A 13 27.51 23.75 -30.91
N ALA A 14 27.24 24.23 -32.13
CA ALA A 14 25.89 24.25 -32.69
C ALA A 14 25.40 22.89 -33.23
N ARG A 15 26.29 21.89 -33.40
CA ARG A 15 25.96 20.63 -34.10
C ARG A 15 25.55 19.47 -33.21
N ASN A 16 25.80 19.54 -31.90
CA ASN A 16 25.38 18.52 -30.93
C ASN A 16 24.19 18.95 -30.06
N ALA A 17 23.62 20.15 -30.31
CA ALA A 17 22.35 20.54 -29.72
C ALA A 17 21.20 19.86 -30.47
N ILE A 18 21.10 18.53 -30.36
CA ILE A 18 19.81 17.87 -30.54
C ILE A 18 18.96 18.39 -29.38
N SER A 19 18.15 19.41 -29.67
CA SER A 19 17.04 19.82 -28.83
C SER A 19 16.12 18.61 -28.65
N ARG A 20 16.39 17.80 -27.63
CA ARG A 20 15.36 16.97 -27.04
C ARG A 20 14.44 17.95 -26.36
N ASN A 21 13.39 18.36 -27.07
CA ASN A 21 12.24 19.05 -26.50
C ASN A 21 11.64 18.13 -25.43
N PHE A 22 12.20 18.18 -24.23
CA PHE A 22 11.64 17.57 -23.05
C PHE A 22 10.53 18.52 -22.61
N THR A 23 9.39 18.46 -23.31
CA THR A 23 8.15 19.09 -22.85
C THR A 23 7.72 18.35 -21.60
N THR A 24 8.31 18.69 -20.46
CA THR A 24 7.66 18.46 -19.18
C THR A 24 6.52 19.46 -19.15
N SER A 25 5.33 18.99 -19.51
CA SER A 25 4.10 19.71 -19.19
C SER A 25 3.95 19.68 -17.67
N VAL A 26 4.70 20.54 -16.97
CA VAL A 26 4.34 20.94 -15.63
C VAL A 26 3.11 21.80 -15.83
N VAL A 27 1.93 21.19 -15.64
CA VAL A 27 0.70 21.95 -15.48
C VAL A 27 0.95 22.86 -14.28
N SER A 28 1.30 24.11 -14.53
CA SER A 28 1.30 25.16 -13.52
C SER A 28 -0.14 25.32 -13.09
N LYS A 29 -0.57 24.54 -12.10
CA LYS A 29 -1.83 24.81 -11.41
C LYS A 29 -1.62 26.17 -10.77
N SER A 30 -2.36 27.18 -11.27
CA SER A 30 -2.42 28.49 -10.64
C SER A 30 -2.58 28.29 -9.13
N ALA A 31 -1.70 28.91 -8.34
CA ALA A 31 -1.62 28.73 -6.88
C ALA A 31 -2.95 29.01 -6.15
N GLU A 32 -3.91 29.58 -6.87
CA GLU A 32 -5.22 29.98 -6.38
C GLU A 32 -6.31 28.90 -6.55
N THR A 33 -6.13 27.92 -7.44
CA THR A 33 -7.15 26.87 -7.66
C THR A 33 -6.98 25.73 -6.66
N LYS A 34 -7.37 25.97 -5.41
CA LYS A 34 -7.55 24.89 -4.42
C LYS A 34 -8.68 23.98 -4.89
N THR A 35 -8.46 22.66 -4.88
CA THR A 35 -9.55 21.69 -5.06
C THR A 35 -10.61 21.87 -3.96
N PRO A 36 -11.85 21.38 -4.14
CA PRO A 36 -12.89 21.52 -3.11
C PRO A 36 -12.44 21.03 -1.72
N ILE A 37 -11.71 19.91 -1.65
CA ILE A 37 -11.15 19.39 -0.38
C ILE A 37 -10.08 20.33 0.21
N GLN A 38 -9.27 20.96 -0.63
CA GLN A 38 -8.25 21.91 -0.21
C GLN A 38 -8.87 23.24 0.26
N LYS A 39 -9.98 23.69 -0.35
CA LYS A 39 -10.74 24.86 0.11
C LYS A 39 -11.35 24.59 1.49
N LEU A 40 -12.01 23.45 1.65
CA LEU A 40 -12.56 23.00 2.94
C LEU A 40 -11.49 22.92 4.03
N GLY A 41 -10.35 22.27 3.73
CA GLY A 41 -9.24 22.18 4.67
C GLY A 41 -8.68 23.55 5.04
N TRP A 42 -8.57 24.45 4.07
CA TRP A 42 -8.09 25.82 4.30
C TRP A 42 -9.04 26.64 5.17
N GLU A 43 -10.35 26.60 4.90
CA GLU A 43 -11.37 27.26 5.72
C GLU A 43 -11.42 26.69 7.14
N TYR A 44 -11.32 25.36 7.27
CA TYR A 44 -11.20 24.70 8.57
C TYR A 44 -10.00 25.24 9.35
N LEU A 45 -8.81 25.29 8.74
CA LEU A 45 -7.59 25.81 9.38
C LEU A 45 -7.73 27.28 9.78
N LEU A 46 -8.33 28.12 8.94
CA LEU A 46 -8.61 29.53 9.28
C LEU A 46 -9.55 29.65 10.48
N LYS A 47 -10.62 28.83 10.52
CA LYS A 47 -11.55 28.76 11.66
C LYS A 47 -10.86 28.28 12.94
N GLN A 48 -9.97 27.30 12.87
CA GLN A 48 -9.20 26.84 14.04
C GLN A 48 -8.20 27.90 14.52
N ARG A 49 -7.53 28.60 13.59
CA ARG A 49 -6.61 29.70 13.90
C ARG A 49 -7.35 30.84 14.60
N ALA A 50 -8.52 31.24 14.10
CA ALA A 50 -9.36 32.26 14.74
C ALA A 50 -9.81 31.88 16.17
N LYS A 51 -9.88 30.58 16.47
CA LYS A 51 -10.20 30.05 17.80
C LYS A 51 -8.97 29.93 18.72
N ASN A 52 -7.79 30.39 18.31
CA ASN A 52 -6.52 30.28 19.04
C ASN A 52 -6.24 28.86 19.56
N ARG A 53 -6.67 27.82 18.81
CA ARG A 53 -6.36 26.45 19.19
C ARG A 53 -4.86 26.18 19.00
N PRO A 54 -4.22 25.43 19.91
CA PRO A 54 -2.83 25.05 19.71
C PRO A 54 -2.70 24.27 18.41
N ILE A 55 -1.74 24.67 17.59
CA ILE A 55 -1.35 23.93 16.39
C ILE A 55 -0.78 22.58 16.86
N SER A 56 -0.84 21.56 15.99
CA SER A 56 -0.30 20.23 16.27
C SER A 56 1.06 20.32 16.99
N PRO A 57 1.32 19.45 17.98
CA PRO A 57 2.62 19.30 18.63
C PRO A 57 3.80 19.62 17.72
N HIS A 58 4.58 20.65 18.06
CA HIS A 58 5.80 20.95 17.30
C HIS A 58 6.80 19.81 17.46
N LEU A 59 7.63 19.57 16.45
CA LEU A 59 8.59 18.46 16.40
C LEU A 59 9.48 18.37 17.66
N THR A 60 9.74 19.50 18.33
CA THR A 60 10.58 19.57 19.53
C THR A 60 9.98 18.92 20.77
N ILE A 61 8.66 18.61 20.81
CA ILE A 61 8.08 17.82 21.93
C ILE A 61 8.03 16.31 21.66
N TYR A 62 8.30 15.86 20.43
CA TYR A 62 8.31 14.43 20.15
C TYR A 62 9.63 13.81 20.59
N GLN A 63 9.54 12.70 21.32
CA GLN A 63 10.71 11.88 21.59
C GLN A 63 11.27 11.32 20.27
N PRO A 64 12.57 11.48 19.98
CA PRO A 64 13.18 10.89 18.81
C PRO A 64 13.13 9.36 18.86
N GLN A 65 12.46 8.75 17.88
CA GLN A 65 12.36 7.30 17.72
C GLN A 65 13.13 6.92 16.46
N LEU A 66 13.86 5.80 16.53
CA LEU A 66 14.70 5.34 15.43
C LEU A 66 13.91 5.21 14.11
N THR A 67 12.67 4.77 14.19
CA THR A 67 11.79 4.52 13.03
C THR A 67 11.56 5.77 12.18
N TRP A 68 11.11 6.88 12.78
CA TRP A 68 10.85 8.11 12.05
C TRP A 68 12.16 8.82 11.69
N MET A 69 13.20 8.75 12.54
CA MET A 69 14.51 9.34 12.23
C MET A 69 15.14 8.69 11.00
N LEU A 70 15.13 7.35 10.91
CA LEU A 70 15.67 6.62 9.77
C LEU A 70 14.89 6.92 8.48
N SER A 71 13.56 7.05 8.60
CA SER A 71 12.69 7.47 7.48
C SER A 71 12.99 8.90 7.02
N GLY A 72 13.09 9.84 7.96
CA GLY A 72 13.45 11.24 7.70
C GLY A 72 14.83 11.35 7.04
N PHE A 73 15.82 10.63 7.56
CA PHE A 73 17.16 10.60 7.00
C PHE A 73 17.17 10.04 5.57
N HIS A 74 16.44 8.96 5.29
CA HIS A 74 16.29 8.41 3.94
C HIS A 74 15.69 9.41 2.96
N ARG A 75 14.63 10.14 3.37
CA ARG A 75 14.00 11.17 2.51
C ARG A 75 14.94 12.35 2.25
N ILE A 76 15.53 12.92 3.30
CA ILE A 76 16.41 14.09 3.19
C ILE A 76 17.64 13.75 2.34
N SER A 77 18.32 12.64 2.63
CA SER A 77 19.47 12.20 1.83
C SER A 77 19.08 11.88 0.38
N GLY A 78 17.88 11.34 0.14
CA GLY A 78 17.34 11.14 -1.21
C GLY A 78 17.13 12.45 -1.97
N CYS A 79 16.56 13.47 -1.34
CA CYS A 79 16.42 14.80 -1.92
C CYS A 79 17.79 15.43 -2.24
N VAL A 80 18.77 15.29 -1.34
CA VAL A 80 20.13 15.80 -1.56
C VAL A 80 20.80 15.08 -2.73
N MET A 81 20.74 13.75 -2.79
CA MET A 81 21.31 12.97 -3.90
C MET A 81 20.63 13.30 -5.23
N GLY A 82 19.30 13.29 -5.27
CA GLY A 82 18.52 13.63 -6.46
C GLY A 82 18.76 15.06 -6.94
N GLY A 83 18.81 16.02 -6.01
CA GLY A 83 19.17 17.42 -6.30
C GLY A 83 20.59 17.56 -6.84
N THR A 84 21.55 16.83 -6.26
CA THR A 84 22.94 16.82 -6.74
C THR A 84 23.05 16.26 -8.14
N LEU A 85 22.35 15.15 -8.44
CA LEU A 85 22.31 14.57 -9.78
C LEU A 85 21.61 15.48 -10.80
N LEU A 86 20.53 16.14 -10.40
CA LEU A 86 19.80 17.07 -11.26
C LEU A 86 20.65 18.30 -11.59
N VAL A 87 21.19 18.98 -10.57
CA VAL A 87 22.00 20.20 -10.73
C VAL A 87 23.32 19.87 -11.42
N GLY A 88 24.00 18.80 -10.99
CA GLY A 88 25.23 18.34 -11.61
C GLY A 88 25.02 17.90 -13.05
N GLY A 89 23.99 17.09 -13.32
CA GLY A 89 23.66 16.63 -14.66
C GLY A 89 23.28 17.76 -15.62
N LEU A 90 22.50 18.74 -15.16
CA LEU A 90 22.20 19.94 -15.95
C LEU A 90 23.44 20.79 -16.18
N GLY A 91 24.30 20.93 -15.16
CA GLY A 91 25.58 21.62 -15.27
C GLY A 91 26.47 21.00 -16.35
N PHE A 92 26.67 19.68 -16.33
CA PHE A 92 27.43 18.96 -17.34
C PHE A 92 26.77 18.94 -18.73
N ALA A 93 25.45 19.11 -18.82
CA ALA A 93 24.74 19.16 -20.10
C ALA A 93 24.82 20.54 -20.77
N VAL A 94 24.91 21.63 -20.00
CA VAL A 94 24.85 23.01 -20.49
C VAL A 94 26.23 23.66 -20.55
N LEU A 95 27.11 23.37 -19.60
CA LEU A 95 28.45 23.94 -19.55
C LEU A 95 29.41 23.15 -20.45
N PRO A 96 30.40 23.79 -21.08
CA PRO A 96 31.46 23.10 -21.82
C PRO A 96 32.50 22.52 -20.86
N LEU A 97 32.04 21.77 -19.85
CA LEU A 97 32.85 21.14 -18.81
C LEU A 97 32.67 19.63 -18.91
N ASP A 98 33.76 18.93 -19.21
CA ASP A 98 33.78 17.48 -19.14
C ASP A 98 34.00 17.01 -17.70
N PHE A 99 33.50 15.82 -17.37
CA PHE A 99 33.63 15.24 -16.03
C PHE A 99 35.10 15.09 -15.60
N THR A 100 35.98 14.71 -16.53
CA THR A 100 37.42 14.58 -16.28
C THR A 100 38.05 15.91 -15.90
N THR A 101 37.76 16.98 -16.66
CA THR A 101 38.24 18.34 -16.36
C THR A 101 37.73 18.85 -15.02
N PHE A 102 36.48 18.54 -14.67
CA PHE A 102 35.91 18.88 -13.37
C PHE A 102 36.62 18.16 -12.21
N VAL A 103 36.93 16.86 -12.37
CA VAL A 103 37.69 16.10 -11.38
C VAL A 103 39.12 16.66 -11.23
N ASP A 104 39.77 17.02 -12.34
CA ASP A 104 41.11 17.61 -12.31
C ASP A 104 41.11 19.01 -11.67
N PHE A 105 40.08 19.81 -11.91
CA PHE A 105 39.87 21.08 -11.22
C PHE A 105 39.77 20.90 -9.69
N ILE A 106 39.00 19.91 -9.22
CA ILE A 106 38.90 19.58 -7.79
C ILE A 106 40.25 19.07 -7.25
N ARG A 107 40.97 18.24 -8.01
CA ARG A 107 42.32 17.79 -7.62
C ARG A 107 43.28 18.97 -7.48
N GLY A 108 43.14 19.99 -8.32
CA GLY A 108 43.91 21.24 -8.27
C GLY A 108 43.77 22.03 -6.97
N TRP A 109 42.71 21.81 -6.18
CA TRP A 109 42.55 22.42 -4.86
C TRP A 109 43.52 21.85 -3.80
N ASN A 110 44.21 20.75 -4.10
CA ASN A 110 45.21 20.13 -3.22
C ASN A 110 44.70 19.94 -1.77
N LEU A 111 43.44 19.55 -1.63
CA LEU A 111 42.81 19.36 -0.32
C LEU A 111 43.54 18.28 0.50
N PRO A 112 43.66 18.44 1.83
CA PRO A 112 44.27 17.44 2.69
C PRO A 112 43.61 16.06 2.54
N CYS A 113 44.39 14.99 2.72
CA CYS A 113 43.91 13.61 2.62
C CYS A 113 42.70 13.35 3.54
N ALA A 114 42.72 13.89 4.77
CA ALA A 114 41.60 13.80 5.70
C ALA A 114 40.31 14.42 5.14
N VAL A 115 40.41 15.59 4.52
CA VAL A 115 39.26 16.31 3.94
C VAL A 115 38.67 15.53 2.76
N THR A 116 39.52 15.08 1.84
CA THR A 116 39.07 14.28 0.68
C THR A 116 38.48 12.93 1.11
N ALA A 117 39.00 12.33 2.17
CA ALA A 117 38.47 11.10 2.74
C ALA A 117 37.06 11.29 3.35
N VAL A 118 36.82 12.41 4.03
CA VAL A 118 35.50 12.77 4.56
C VAL A 118 34.51 13.01 3.41
N PHE A 119 34.89 13.74 2.37
CA PHE A 119 34.01 13.95 1.19
C PHE A 119 33.61 12.63 0.53
N LYS A 120 34.56 11.72 0.31
CA LYS A 120 34.28 10.39 -0.24
C LYS A 120 33.28 9.62 0.63
N TYR A 121 33.43 9.68 1.95
CA TYR A 121 32.51 9.03 2.88
C TYR A 121 31.11 9.65 2.83
N ILE A 122 31.00 10.98 2.85
CA ILE A 122 29.72 11.72 2.76
C ILE A 122 28.97 11.40 1.46
N ILE A 123 29.68 11.14 0.36
CA ILE A 123 29.08 10.74 -0.91
C ILE A 123 28.69 9.25 -0.89
N ALA A 124 29.57 8.36 -0.42
CA ALA A 124 29.34 6.91 -0.47
C ALA A 124 28.25 6.45 0.51
N PHE A 125 28.25 6.99 1.74
CA PHE A 125 27.32 6.59 2.80
C PHE A 125 25.84 6.65 2.40
N PRO A 126 25.28 7.76 1.90
CA PRO A 126 23.88 7.83 1.53
C PRO A 126 23.52 6.87 0.39
N ILE A 127 24.41 6.62 -0.57
CA ILE A 127 24.18 5.67 -1.68
C ILE A 127 24.03 4.24 -1.14
N ILE A 128 24.97 3.82 -0.29
CA ILE A 128 24.95 2.48 0.34
C ILE A 128 23.75 2.35 1.26
N PHE A 129 23.51 3.36 2.09
CA PHE A 129 22.38 3.41 3.00
C PHE A 129 21.05 3.30 2.27
N HIS A 130 20.86 4.00 1.15
CA HIS A 130 19.63 3.91 0.35
C HIS A 130 19.42 2.52 -0.21
N THR A 131 20.48 1.88 -0.72
CA THR A 131 20.42 0.51 -1.24
C THR A 131 19.99 -0.47 -0.15
N LEU A 132 20.68 -0.46 1.00
CA LEU A 132 20.40 -1.40 2.09
C LEU A 132 19.07 -1.12 2.80
N ASN A 133 18.72 0.16 2.99
CA ASN A 133 17.45 0.54 3.58
C ASN A 133 16.29 0.24 2.61
N GLY A 134 16.51 0.33 1.30
CA GLY A 134 15.56 -0.11 0.27
C GLY A 134 15.27 -1.62 0.36
N ILE A 135 16.30 -2.45 0.52
CA ILE A 135 16.14 -3.91 0.75
C ILE A 135 15.32 -4.17 2.04
N ARG A 136 15.59 -3.42 3.10
CA ARG A 136 14.80 -3.51 4.34
C ARG A 136 13.33 -3.16 4.11
N PHE A 137 13.04 -2.11 3.34
CA PHE A 137 11.66 -1.73 3.01
C PHE A 137 10.96 -2.74 2.09
N LEU A 138 11.67 -3.32 1.12
CA LEU A 138 11.16 -4.46 0.33
C LEU A 138 10.79 -5.64 1.25
N GLY A 139 11.58 -5.88 2.31
CA GLY A 139 11.22 -6.83 3.36
C GLY A 139 9.91 -6.47 4.07
N PHE A 140 9.73 -5.20 4.43
CA PHE A 140 8.51 -4.71 5.07
C PHE A 140 7.28 -4.82 4.17
N ASP A 141 7.41 -4.56 2.87
CA ASP A 141 6.33 -4.74 1.88
C ASP A 141 5.91 -6.22 1.76
N LEU A 142 6.84 -7.14 2.01
CA LEU A 142 6.58 -8.58 2.08
C LEU A 142 6.19 -9.06 3.49
N ALA A 143 5.84 -8.14 4.40
CA ALA A 143 5.55 -8.41 5.81
C ALA A 143 6.66 -9.16 6.57
N LYS A 144 7.92 -9.06 6.14
CA LYS A 144 9.07 -9.66 6.83
C LYS A 144 9.74 -8.66 7.75
N GLY A 145 9.97 -9.06 9.01
CA GLY A 145 10.69 -8.23 9.98
C GLY A 145 9.84 -7.13 10.64
N VAL A 146 8.51 -7.24 10.54
CA VAL A 146 7.53 -6.29 11.12
C VAL A 146 6.69 -6.89 12.26
N ASP A 147 6.81 -8.19 12.53
CA ASP A 147 5.99 -8.92 13.53
C ASP A 147 6.18 -8.41 14.96
N ASN A 148 7.36 -7.85 15.26
CA ASN A 148 7.67 -7.31 16.57
C ASN A 148 8.49 -6.02 16.42
N ILE A 149 8.15 -5.02 17.22
CA ILE A 149 8.86 -3.74 17.28
C ILE A 149 10.38 -3.91 17.50
N GLY A 150 10.80 -4.91 18.28
CA GLY A 150 12.22 -5.23 18.49
C GLY A 150 12.95 -5.60 17.20
N GLN A 151 12.30 -6.30 16.26
CA GLN A 151 12.88 -6.62 14.96
C GLN A 151 13.00 -5.38 14.06
N VAL A 152 12.01 -4.48 14.12
CA VAL A 152 12.03 -3.20 13.41
C VAL A 152 13.21 -2.33 13.87
N TYR A 153 13.50 -2.30 15.18
CA TYR A 153 14.65 -1.58 15.73
C TYR A 153 15.98 -2.26 15.38
N LYS A 154 16.09 -3.58 15.56
CA LYS A 154 17.31 -4.34 15.22
C LYS A 154 17.68 -4.17 13.75
N SER A 155 16.72 -4.31 12.84
CA SER A 155 16.93 -4.12 11.40
C SER A 155 17.33 -2.67 11.07
N GLY A 156 16.77 -1.68 11.76
CA GLY A 156 17.14 -0.28 11.59
C GLY A 156 18.59 0.00 11.98
N TYR A 157 19.02 -0.45 13.16
CA TYR A 157 20.41 -0.34 13.60
C TYR A 157 21.37 -1.13 12.70
N LEU A 158 20.98 -2.33 12.29
CA LEU A 158 21.76 -3.17 11.38
C LEU A 158 22.03 -2.44 10.05
N VAL A 159 21.00 -1.94 9.39
CA VAL A 159 21.15 -1.22 8.12
C VAL A 159 22.06 -0.01 8.30
N PHE A 160 21.87 0.78 9.35
CA PHE A 160 22.71 1.95 9.60
C PHE A 160 24.18 1.59 9.83
N ALA A 161 24.46 0.61 10.70
CA ALA A 161 25.82 0.17 11.03
C ALA A 161 26.53 -0.46 9.83
N VAL A 162 25.85 -1.35 9.11
CA VAL A 162 26.42 -2.00 7.91
C VAL A 162 26.70 -0.96 6.82
N SER A 163 25.81 0.01 6.62
CA SER A 163 26.04 1.11 5.67
C SER A 163 27.26 1.93 6.02
N ALA A 164 27.45 2.24 7.31
CA ALA A 164 28.61 3.00 7.79
C ALA A 164 29.91 2.22 7.56
N ILE A 165 29.94 0.93 7.88
CA ILE A 165 31.12 0.07 7.69
C ILE A 165 31.50 -0.04 6.21
N ILE A 166 30.52 -0.30 5.33
CA ILE A 166 30.78 -0.41 3.90
C ILE A 166 31.25 0.93 3.33
N ALA A 167 30.68 2.06 3.77
CA ALA A 167 31.13 3.38 3.33
C ALA A 167 32.57 3.70 3.80
N LEU A 168 32.93 3.29 5.02
CA LEU A 168 34.31 3.39 5.51
C LEU A 168 35.28 2.50 4.72
N ALA A 169 34.86 1.30 4.33
CA ALA A 169 35.66 0.42 3.47
C ALA A 169 35.83 1.01 2.05
N ALA A 170 34.76 1.53 1.45
CA ALA A 170 34.78 2.18 0.14
C ALA A 170 35.74 3.39 0.11
N ARG A 171 35.85 4.13 1.22
CA ARG A 171 36.85 5.18 1.41
C ARG A 171 38.28 4.62 1.30
N ALA A 172 38.57 3.54 2.02
CA ALA A 172 39.92 2.93 2.07
C ALA A 172 40.36 2.35 0.71
N MET A 173 39.42 1.83 -0.09
CA MET A 173 39.70 1.24 -1.40
C MET A 173 40.19 2.23 -2.47
N THR A 174 40.14 3.54 -2.22
CA THR A 174 40.42 4.56 -3.25
C THR A 174 41.83 5.15 -3.25
N ARG A 175 42.80 4.62 -2.48
CA ARG A 175 44.20 5.03 -2.64
C ARG A 175 45.27 4.04 -2.15
N ASP A 176 44.99 3.22 -1.13
CA ASP A 176 46.09 2.52 -0.43
C ASP A 176 46.22 1.04 -0.82
N THR A 177 45.12 0.34 -1.12
CA THR A 177 45.18 -1.08 -1.46
C THR A 177 45.74 -1.38 -2.86
N MET A 178 45.70 -0.45 -3.82
CA MET A 178 46.21 -0.74 -5.17
C MET A 178 47.74 -0.77 -5.20
N LEU A 179 48.40 0.09 -4.42
CA LEU A 179 49.86 0.11 -4.30
C LEU A 179 50.34 -1.04 -3.40
N ASP A 180 49.65 -1.30 -2.28
CA ASP A 180 49.99 -2.42 -1.39
C ASP A 180 49.76 -3.79 -2.04
N SER A 181 48.74 -3.93 -2.91
CA SER A 181 48.50 -5.18 -3.66
C SER A 181 49.55 -5.44 -4.73
N ILE A 182 50.06 -4.38 -5.38
CA ILE A 182 51.13 -4.48 -6.38
C ILE A 182 52.46 -4.82 -5.71
N ASP A 183 52.77 -4.20 -4.56
CA ASP A 183 53.99 -4.48 -3.81
C ASP A 183 53.98 -5.86 -3.13
N MET A 184 52.84 -6.31 -2.60
CA MET A 184 52.67 -7.68 -2.07
C MET A 184 52.76 -8.76 -3.16
N ALA A 185 52.17 -8.52 -4.34
CA ALA A 185 52.26 -9.45 -5.47
C ALA A 185 53.70 -9.53 -6.02
N SER A 186 54.43 -8.41 -6.03
CA SER A 186 55.85 -8.35 -6.43
C SER A 186 56.77 -9.06 -5.42
N SER A 187 56.55 -8.87 -4.12
CA SER A 187 57.31 -9.55 -3.05
C SER A 187 57.04 -11.07 -3.01
N SER A 188 55.79 -11.48 -3.25
CA SER A 188 55.41 -12.90 -3.29
C SER A 188 56.04 -13.65 -4.48
N ALA A 189 56.07 -13.03 -5.67
CA ALA A 189 56.69 -13.62 -6.86
C ALA A 189 58.22 -13.81 -6.71
N THR A 190 58.89 -12.91 -5.98
CA THR A 190 60.34 -12.96 -5.75
C THR A 190 60.71 -14.04 -4.70
N ASN A 191 59.86 -14.23 -3.68
CA ASN A 191 60.05 -15.29 -2.68
C ASN A 191 59.69 -16.68 -3.21
N MET A 192 58.69 -16.80 -4.09
CA MET A 192 58.30 -18.09 -4.67
C MET A 192 59.34 -18.62 -5.67
N THR A 193 60.10 -17.74 -6.33
CA THR A 193 61.22 -18.11 -7.21
C THR A 193 62.52 -18.41 -6.46
N SER A 194 62.70 -17.90 -5.24
CA SER A 194 63.83 -18.25 -4.35
C SER A 194 63.57 -19.53 -3.55
N PHE A 195 62.31 -19.78 -3.14
CA PHE A 195 61.90 -20.99 -2.41
C PHE A 195 61.88 -22.23 -3.32
N ARG A 196 61.40 -22.10 -4.57
CA ARG A 196 61.36 -23.21 -5.54
C ARG A 196 62.74 -23.67 -6.01
N ARG A 197 63.79 -22.87 -5.78
CA ARG A 197 65.19 -23.24 -6.09
C ARG A 197 65.89 -23.97 -4.94
N ARG A 198 65.30 -24.05 -3.73
CA ARG A 198 65.96 -24.59 -2.53
C ARG A 198 65.47 -25.97 -2.05
N THR A 199 64.34 -26.48 -2.54
CA THR A 199 63.71 -27.70 -1.99
C THR A 199 63.80 -28.93 -2.90
N MET A 200 64.57 -28.87 -3.99
CA MET A 200 64.79 -29.99 -4.92
C MET A 200 66.21 -30.58 -4.82
N ALA A 201 66.75 -30.69 -3.61
CA ALA A 201 67.95 -31.48 -3.35
C ALA A 201 67.89 -32.02 -1.91
N THR A 202 68.06 -33.34 -1.78
CA THR A 202 68.00 -34.22 -0.58
C THR A 202 66.58 -34.60 -0.13
N GLY A 203 66.16 -35.86 0.09
CA GLY A 203 66.78 -37.19 0.06
C GLY A 203 66.00 -38.10 1.03
N GLU A 204 65.62 -39.31 0.58
CA GLU A 204 65.17 -40.50 1.38
C GLU A 204 63.74 -40.44 2.00
N MET A 205 62.76 -41.31 1.71
CA MET A 205 62.71 -42.78 1.53
C MET A 205 63.29 -43.59 2.70
N ARG A 206 62.60 -43.57 3.85
CA ARG A 206 62.54 -44.68 4.81
C ARG A 206 61.38 -44.46 5.78
N GLU A 207 60.77 -45.55 6.25
CA GLU A 207 59.78 -45.59 7.35
C GLU A 207 58.28 -45.67 6.96
N LEU A 208 57.97 -46.52 5.97
CA LEU A 208 56.64 -47.14 5.81
C LEU A 208 56.71 -48.66 5.91
N LEU A 209 57.34 -49.22 6.95
CA LEU A 209 57.18 -50.64 7.32
C LEU A 209 57.43 -50.85 8.83
N THR A 210 56.52 -51.62 9.45
CA THR A 210 56.45 -52.13 10.85
C THR A 210 55.73 -51.21 11.85
N LYS A 211 54.77 -51.60 12.71
CA LYS A 211 54.14 -52.89 13.12
C LYS A 211 52.89 -52.51 13.98
N ASN A 212 51.67 -52.97 13.67
CA ASN A 212 50.88 -54.08 14.28
C ASN A 212 50.30 -53.96 15.71
N GLY A 213 48.99 -54.26 15.82
CA GLY A 213 48.26 -54.89 16.97
C GLY A 213 47.40 -53.92 17.81
N GLY A 214 46.12 -54.12 18.17
CA GLY A 214 45.22 -55.28 18.15
C GLY A 214 44.91 -55.82 19.56
N CYS A 215 43.66 -55.66 20.06
CA CYS A 215 42.87 -56.50 21.01
C CYS A 215 42.08 -55.75 22.13
N ASP A 216 40.80 -56.13 22.29
CA ASP A 216 39.82 -55.87 23.39
C ASP A 216 39.93 -56.97 24.51
N PRO A 217 38.95 -57.22 25.43
CA PRO A 217 38.17 -56.40 26.41
C PRO A 217 38.17 -57.00 27.87
N ILE A 218 37.32 -56.46 28.78
CA ILE A 218 36.56 -57.12 29.91
C ILE A 218 36.82 -56.67 31.37
N GLU A 219 35.73 -56.14 31.96
CA GLU A 219 35.12 -56.21 33.33
C GLU A 219 35.68 -55.63 34.66
N VAL A 220 34.71 -54.98 35.34
CA VAL A 220 34.29 -55.05 36.78
C VAL A 220 35.09 -54.25 37.82
N MET A 221 34.42 -53.29 38.50
CA MET A 221 34.01 -53.47 39.90
C MET A 221 32.97 -52.44 40.43
N LEU A 222 32.05 -52.97 41.23
CA LEU A 222 30.92 -52.40 41.98
C LEU A 222 31.28 -51.52 43.19
N MET A 223 30.38 -50.60 43.58
CA MET A 223 29.64 -50.55 44.89
C MET A 223 28.85 -49.22 45.03
N LYS A 224 27.51 -49.24 45.14
CA LYS A 224 26.61 -49.32 46.32
C LYS A 224 26.27 -47.97 47.00
N SER A 225 24.96 -47.66 47.07
CA SER A 225 24.19 -47.36 48.31
C SER A 225 23.08 -46.28 48.10
N ASP A 226 21.81 -46.72 48.06
CA ASP A 226 20.75 -46.44 49.05
C ASP A 226 20.67 -45.02 49.70
N ASN A 227 19.52 -44.36 49.95
CA ASN A 227 18.10 -44.74 49.96
C ASN A 227 17.21 -43.50 50.30
N LYS A 228 15.93 -43.60 49.92
CA LYS A 228 14.69 -43.27 50.68
C LYS A 228 14.07 -41.85 50.84
N ASN A 229 12.76 -41.92 50.56
CA ASN A 229 11.56 -41.24 51.11
C ASN A 229 11.10 -39.97 50.38
N ALA A 230 10.00 -39.95 49.62
CA ALA A 230 8.59 -40.35 49.89
C ALA A 230 7.96 -39.47 50.98
N HIS A 231 6.77 -38.85 50.83
CA HIS A 231 5.49 -39.48 50.50
C HIS A 231 4.34 -38.43 50.46
N LYS A 232 3.19 -38.84 49.85
CA LYS A 232 1.76 -38.49 50.16
C LYS A 232 1.20 -37.19 49.54
N ASN A 233 -0.01 -37.12 48.91
CA ASN A 233 -1.21 -37.96 48.69
C ASN A 233 -1.96 -37.34 47.45
N LEU A 234 -2.53 -38.02 46.43
CA LEU A 234 -3.75 -38.88 46.33
C LEU A 234 -5.04 -38.28 46.95
N HIS A 235 -6.27 -38.30 46.40
CA HIS A 235 -6.88 -38.71 45.11
C HIS A 235 -8.43 -38.45 45.23
N ILE A 236 -9.15 -38.37 44.08
CA ILE A 236 -10.57 -38.83 43.83
C ILE A 236 -11.78 -37.85 44.00
N SER A 237 -12.54 -37.72 42.90
CA SER A 237 -13.92 -37.16 42.70
C SER A 237 -15.02 -38.23 42.98
N PRO A 238 -16.31 -38.14 42.55
CA PRO A 238 -17.32 -37.07 42.46
C PRO A 238 -18.64 -37.45 43.21
N SER A 239 -19.64 -36.56 43.31
CA SER A 239 -21.07 -36.94 43.41
C SER A 239 -22.06 -35.78 43.25
N SER A 240 -23.24 -36.13 42.74
CA SER A 240 -24.44 -35.35 42.47
C SER A 240 -25.44 -35.35 43.64
N SER A 241 -26.25 -34.30 43.82
CA SER A 241 -27.72 -34.40 44.00
C SER A 241 -28.41 -33.03 44.20
N SER A 242 -29.66 -33.03 43.74
CA SER A 242 -30.80 -32.10 43.83
C SER A 242 -30.85 -31.05 44.95
N HIS A 243 -31.50 -29.91 44.67
CA HIS A 243 -32.62 -29.34 45.46
C HIS A 243 -33.36 -28.28 44.60
N GLY A 244 -34.68 -28.43 44.48
CA GLY A 244 -35.57 -27.43 43.91
C GLY A 244 -36.36 -26.71 45.01
N VAL A 245 -36.59 -25.41 44.84
CA VAL A 245 -37.62 -24.64 45.57
C VAL A 245 -38.20 -23.59 44.62
N SER A 246 -39.53 -23.49 44.66
CA SER A 246 -40.46 -22.70 43.83
C SER A 246 -40.94 -21.43 44.57
N LEU A 247 -41.69 -20.57 43.84
CA LEU A 247 -42.54 -19.41 44.24
C LEU A 247 -41.83 -18.04 44.28
N ASN A 248 -42.34 -16.93 43.75
CA ASN A 248 -43.55 -16.55 42.98
C ASN A 248 -43.28 -15.15 42.32
N PRO A 249 -44.07 -14.69 41.33
CA PRO A 249 -43.79 -13.51 40.50
C PRO A 249 -44.57 -12.27 40.94
N GLU A 250 -44.06 -11.06 40.68
CA GLU A 250 -44.91 -9.88 40.44
C GLU A 250 -44.14 -8.68 39.85
N LYS A 251 -44.65 -8.15 38.73
CA LYS A 251 -45.24 -6.80 38.60
C LYS A 251 -44.92 -6.14 37.25
N THR A 252 -45.81 -6.41 36.30
CA THR A 252 -46.10 -5.56 35.13
C THR A 252 -46.52 -4.16 35.56
N ARG A 253 -46.03 -3.12 34.88
CA ARG A 253 -46.65 -1.80 34.87
C ARG A 253 -46.91 -1.36 33.43
N ARG A 254 -48.14 -1.63 32.99
CA ARG A 254 -48.80 -1.06 31.81
C ARG A 254 -49.41 0.27 32.27
N MET A 255 -49.10 1.38 31.60
CA MET A 255 -49.93 2.59 31.73
C MET A 255 -50.66 2.82 30.41
N SER A 256 -51.97 2.63 30.46
CA SER A 256 -52.94 3.12 29.50
C SER A 256 -53.46 4.44 30.05
N ILE A 257 -53.38 5.51 29.26
CA ILE A 257 -54.20 6.71 29.43
C ILE A 257 -55.00 6.83 28.13
N GLY A 258 -56.26 6.46 28.20
CA GLY A 258 -57.27 6.82 27.22
C GLY A 258 -58.20 7.86 27.84
N GLY A 259 -58.56 8.89 27.07
CA GLY A 259 -59.61 9.83 27.45
C GLY A 259 -59.58 11.18 26.75
N GLY A 260 -60.00 11.22 25.49
CA GLY A 260 -60.81 12.32 24.94
C GLY A 260 -60.12 13.57 24.40
N MET A 261 -59.91 13.62 23.09
CA MET A 261 -60.11 14.84 22.28
C MET A 261 -60.40 14.40 20.84
N GLU A 262 -61.66 14.51 20.42
CA GLU A 262 -62.08 14.26 19.04
C GLU A 262 -61.51 15.32 18.08
N LYS A 263 -61.13 14.83 16.89
CA LYS A 263 -61.04 15.53 15.61
C LYS A 263 -60.00 16.63 15.47
N ASN A 264 -58.84 16.23 14.98
CA ASN A 264 -58.28 16.79 13.75
C ASN A 264 -57.86 15.61 12.85
N LEU A 265 -58.75 15.21 11.93
CA LEU A 265 -58.37 14.43 10.75
C LEU A 265 -57.66 15.40 9.79
N GLU A 266 -56.45 15.81 10.14
CA GLU A 266 -55.46 16.12 9.12
C GLU A 266 -54.95 14.76 8.65
N ASN A 267 -55.07 14.48 7.35
CA ASN A 267 -54.48 13.29 6.76
C ASN A 267 -53.00 13.26 7.15
N GLU A 268 -52.60 12.40 8.10
CA GLU A 268 -51.19 12.05 8.23
C GLU A 268 -50.82 11.43 6.88
N GLU A 269 -50.15 12.19 6.02
CA GLU A 269 -49.58 11.69 4.78
C GLU A 269 -48.69 10.51 5.16
N VAL A 270 -49.16 9.29 4.87
CA VAL A 270 -48.41 8.07 5.08
C VAL A 270 -47.11 8.24 4.31
N ASN A 271 -46.00 8.09 5.00
CA ASN A 271 -44.71 8.30 4.36
C ASN A 271 -44.48 7.20 3.32
N ASP A 272 -43.88 7.52 2.18
CA ASP A 272 -43.73 6.55 1.09
C ASP A 272 -42.87 5.33 1.47
N TRP A 273 -41.96 5.46 2.45
CA TRP A 273 -41.19 4.35 3.02
C TRP A 273 -41.98 3.44 3.98
N GLU A 274 -43.24 3.76 4.25
CA GLU A 274 -44.19 2.93 5.00
C GLU A 274 -45.13 2.14 4.07
N GLU A 275 -45.11 2.44 2.76
CA GLU A 275 -45.87 1.69 1.77
C GLU A 275 -45.35 0.24 1.67
N PRO A 276 -46.23 -0.79 1.74
CA PRO A 276 -45.81 -2.19 1.68
C PRO A 276 -45.02 -2.58 0.42
N ARG A 277 -45.29 -1.90 -0.71
CA ARG A 277 -44.55 -2.13 -1.97
C ARG A 277 -43.10 -1.65 -1.92
N LEU A 278 -42.80 -0.70 -1.02
CA LEU A 278 -41.48 -0.08 -0.83
C LEU A 278 -40.80 -0.52 0.46
N ASP A 279 -41.19 -1.67 1.01
CA ASP A 279 -40.48 -2.23 2.16
C ASP A 279 -39.03 -2.51 1.78
N ILE A 280 -38.10 -2.13 2.66
CA ILE A 280 -36.66 -2.21 2.42
C ILE A 280 -36.21 -3.65 2.15
N GLU A 281 -36.91 -4.64 2.73
CA GLU A 281 -36.67 -6.05 2.48
C GLU A 281 -36.75 -6.39 0.98
N GLY A 282 -37.69 -5.78 0.26
CA GLY A 282 -37.82 -5.93 -1.19
C GLY A 282 -36.61 -5.41 -1.95
N PHE A 283 -36.09 -4.23 -1.57
CA PHE A 283 -34.88 -3.65 -2.17
C PHE A 283 -33.65 -4.53 -1.96
N ILE A 284 -33.47 -5.09 -0.76
CA ILE A 284 -32.32 -5.95 -0.44
C ILE A 284 -32.37 -7.25 -1.24
N VAL A 285 -33.51 -7.92 -1.23
CA VAL A 285 -33.69 -9.20 -1.94
C VAL A 285 -33.50 -9.00 -3.45
N ASP A 286 -34.14 -7.99 -4.03
CA ASP A 286 -34.02 -7.65 -5.45
C ASP A 286 -32.56 -7.38 -5.85
N TYR A 287 -31.86 -6.56 -5.08
CA TYR A 287 -30.46 -6.22 -5.37
C TYR A 287 -29.52 -7.41 -5.19
N PHE A 288 -29.73 -8.25 -4.17
CA PHE A 288 -28.92 -9.46 -3.95
C PHE A 288 -29.09 -10.44 -5.10
N GLN A 289 -30.33 -10.72 -5.51
CA GLN A 289 -30.60 -11.56 -6.67
C GLN A 289 -29.91 -11.02 -7.92
N HIS A 290 -30.01 -9.71 -8.17
CA HIS A 290 -29.34 -9.08 -9.30
C HIS A 290 -27.80 -9.25 -9.24
N LYS A 291 -27.18 -8.98 -8.09
CA LYS A 291 -25.72 -9.08 -7.91
C LYS A 291 -25.18 -10.50 -7.97
N ILE A 292 -25.92 -11.46 -7.41
CA ILE A 292 -25.55 -12.87 -7.46
C ILE A 292 -25.63 -13.37 -8.92
N HIS A 293 -26.65 -12.94 -9.66
CA HIS A 293 -26.81 -13.25 -11.08
C HIS A 293 -25.72 -12.65 -11.96
N GLU A 294 -25.27 -11.41 -11.70
CA GLU A 294 -24.12 -10.81 -12.40
C GLU A 294 -22.85 -11.66 -12.32
N ARG A 295 -22.70 -12.46 -11.26
CA ARG A 295 -21.57 -13.39 -11.06
C ARG A 295 -21.84 -14.81 -11.58
N GLY A 296 -22.94 -15.03 -12.28
CA GLY A 296 -23.32 -16.34 -12.82
C GLY A 296 -23.82 -17.35 -11.78
N CYS A 297 -24.16 -16.88 -10.58
CA CYS A 297 -24.79 -17.70 -9.53
C CYS A 297 -26.30 -17.43 -9.47
N GLU A 298 -27.06 -18.32 -8.82
CA GLU A 298 -28.49 -18.14 -8.60
C GLU A 298 -28.83 -18.40 -7.13
N TRP A 299 -29.62 -17.52 -6.52
CA TRP A 299 -30.07 -17.64 -5.13
C TRP A 299 -31.47 -18.26 -5.09
N TYR A 300 -31.53 -19.59 -5.14
CA TYR A 300 -32.80 -20.34 -5.23
C TYR A 300 -33.73 -20.14 -4.02
N ASP A 301 -33.17 -19.97 -2.83
CA ASP A 301 -33.93 -19.78 -1.58
C ASP A 301 -34.27 -18.32 -1.28
N ALA A 302 -34.15 -17.44 -2.28
CA ALA A 302 -34.49 -16.03 -2.12
C ALA A 302 -35.99 -15.85 -1.82
N PRO A 303 -36.35 -14.99 -0.84
CA PRO A 303 -37.75 -14.64 -0.60
C PRO A 303 -38.42 -14.08 -1.86
N GLN A 304 -39.69 -14.43 -2.08
CA GLN A 304 -40.43 -13.86 -3.20
C GLN A 304 -40.80 -12.40 -2.92
N LEU A 305 -40.69 -11.56 -3.95
CA LEU A 305 -41.12 -10.15 -3.90
C LEU A 305 -42.65 -10.10 -4.06
N PRO A 306 -43.42 -9.68 -3.03
CA PRO A 306 -44.88 -9.73 -3.08
C PRO A 306 -45.51 -8.91 -4.21
N TYR A 307 -44.84 -7.82 -4.62
CA TYR A 307 -45.28 -6.91 -5.66
C TYR A 307 -44.41 -6.99 -6.94
N GLY A 308 -43.45 -7.93 -7.00
CA GLY A 308 -42.45 -8.00 -8.06
C GLY A 308 -41.42 -6.85 -8.00
N THR A 309 -40.55 -6.79 -9.01
CA THR A 309 -39.54 -5.72 -9.13
C THR A 309 -40.20 -4.37 -9.40
N GLN A 310 -39.86 -3.36 -8.57
CA GLN A 310 -40.35 -2.00 -8.69
C GLN A 310 -39.34 -1.10 -9.42
N PRO A 311 -39.77 0.03 -10.02
CA PRO A 311 -38.86 1.03 -10.61
C PRO A 311 -37.80 1.56 -9.63
N GLU A 312 -38.15 1.67 -8.35
CA GLU A 312 -37.24 2.08 -7.28
C GLU A 312 -36.12 1.05 -7.06
N HIS A 313 -36.41 -0.24 -7.27
CA HIS A 313 -35.39 -1.29 -7.21
C HIS A 313 -34.39 -1.15 -8.36
N GLU A 314 -34.85 -0.89 -9.59
CA GLU A 314 -33.97 -0.67 -10.74
C GLU A 314 -33.07 0.57 -10.56
N MET A 315 -33.61 1.62 -9.94
CA MET A 315 -32.84 2.78 -9.56
C MET A 315 -31.78 2.43 -8.51
N MET A 316 -32.14 1.64 -7.50
CA MET A 316 -31.19 1.15 -6.50
C MET A 316 -30.05 0.36 -7.15
N ARG A 317 -30.34 -0.56 -8.10
CA ARG A 317 -29.32 -1.29 -8.87
C ARG A 317 -28.36 -0.33 -9.58
N SER A 318 -28.91 0.67 -10.29
CA SER A 318 -28.12 1.68 -11.01
C SER A 318 -27.21 2.47 -10.06
N MET A 319 -27.75 2.94 -8.94
CA MET A 319 -27.01 3.76 -7.98
C MET A 319 -25.95 2.97 -7.24
N ALA A 320 -26.27 1.75 -6.84
CA ALA A 320 -25.36 0.85 -6.15
C ALA A 320 -24.19 0.43 -7.06
N ALA A 321 -24.44 0.16 -8.35
CA ALA A 321 -23.37 -0.12 -9.33
C ALA A 321 -22.41 1.08 -9.49
N ILE A 322 -22.95 2.30 -9.58
CA ILE A 322 -22.12 3.52 -9.62
C ILE A 322 -21.31 3.67 -8.34
N PHE A 323 -21.93 3.43 -7.17
CA PHE A 323 -21.25 3.54 -5.88
C PHE A 323 -20.11 2.53 -5.74
N GLU A 324 -20.37 1.26 -6.08
CA GLU A 324 -19.39 0.17 -6.05
C GLU A 324 -18.19 0.49 -6.95
N SER A 325 -18.42 1.01 -8.17
CA SER A 325 -17.32 1.40 -9.08
C SER A 325 -16.37 2.46 -8.49
N LYS A 326 -16.86 3.27 -7.54
CA LYS A 326 -16.08 4.32 -6.87
C LYS A 326 -15.40 3.85 -5.57
N HIS A 327 -15.91 2.79 -4.95
CA HIS A 327 -15.51 2.34 -3.61
C HIS A 327 -15.05 0.87 -3.56
N GLN A 328 -14.68 0.29 -4.71
CA GLN A 328 -14.35 -1.13 -4.85
C GLN A 328 -13.27 -1.61 -3.88
N GLN A 329 -12.19 -0.84 -3.69
CA GLN A 329 -11.08 -1.23 -2.81
C GLN A 329 -11.49 -1.31 -1.32
N ASP A 330 -12.28 -0.35 -0.86
CA ASP A 330 -12.78 -0.30 0.51
C ASP A 330 -13.73 -1.47 0.76
N PHE A 331 -14.63 -1.73 -0.19
CA PHE A 331 -15.58 -2.83 -0.13
C PHE A 331 -14.88 -4.17 -0.05
N GLU A 332 -13.81 -4.38 -0.83
CA GLU A 332 -13.02 -5.60 -0.81
C GLU A 332 -12.45 -5.85 0.60
N THR A 333 -11.83 -4.83 1.18
CA THR A 333 -11.23 -4.90 2.53
C THR A 333 -12.27 -5.21 3.61
N PHE A 334 -13.41 -4.52 3.60
CA PHE A 334 -14.47 -4.75 4.59
C PHE A 334 -15.17 -6.10 4.41
N SER A 335 -15.25 -6.60 3.17
CA SER A 335 -15.83 -7.91 2.90
C SER A 335 -14.97 -9.03 3.49
N GLU A 336 -13.65 -8.92 3.41
CA GLU A 336 -12.73 -9.90 4.03
C GLU A 336 -12.90 -9.95 5.55
N GLN A 337 -13.08 -8.80 6.20
CA GLN A 337 -13.33 -8.75 7.65
C GLN A 337 -14.62 -9.47 8.04
N LEU A 338 -15.69 -9.28 7.25
CA LEU A 338 -16.98 -9.90 7.52
C LEU A 338 -16.94 -11.42 7.25
N LEU A 339 -16.25 -11.83 6.18
CA LEU A 339 -16.12 -13.23 5.76
C LEU A 339 -15.04 -14.02 6.52
N ALA A 340 -14.18 -13.36 7.31
CA ALA A 340 -13.21 -14.02 8.16
C ALA A 340 -13.86 -14.86 9.28
N SER A 341 -15.11 -14.57 9.63
CA SER A 341 -15.87 -15.32 10.63
C SER A 341 -16.66 -16.47 9.99
N THR A 342 -16.54 -17.68 10.53
CA THR A 342 -17.26 -18.88 10.06
C THR A 342 -18.78 -18.80 10.26
N LYS A 343 -19.25 -17.98 11.21
CA LYS A 343 -20.68 -17.74 11.44
C LYS A 343 -20.94 -16.25 11.63
N MET A 344 -21.72 -15.70 10.72
CA MET A 344 -22.16 -14.31 10.78
C MET A 344 -23.13 -14.09 11.93
N THR A 345 -22.81 -13.14 12.81
CA THR A 345 -23.73 -12.63 13.83
C THR A 345 -24.11 -11.18 13.53
N PHE A 346 -25.26 -10.75 14.04
CA PHE A 346 -25.72 -9.37 13.85
C PHE A 346 -24.73 -8.33 14.43
N SER A 347 -24.03 -8.65 15.53
CA SER A 347 -23.05 -7.75 16.14
C SER A 347 -21.84 -7.51 15.22
N ILE A 348 -21.28 -8.56 14.64
CA ILE A 348 -20.15 -8.46 13.69
C ILE A 348 -20.59 -7.67 12.46
N TYR A 349 -21.78 -7.95 11.93
CA TYR A 349 -22.35 -7.20 10.83
C TYR A 349 -22.44 -5.70 11.17
N GLN A 350 -22.98 -5.35 12.34
CA GLN A 350 -23.11 -3.95 12.78
C GLN A 350 -21.77 -3.24 12.91
N GLU A 351 -20.74 -3.89 13.44
CA GLU A 351 -19.40 -3.31 13.59
C GLU A 351 -18.79 -2.95 12.23
N VAL A 352 -18.87 -3.86 11.25
CA VAL A 352 -18.35 -3.63 9.90
C VAL A 352 -19.17 -2.57 9.16
N VAL A 353 -20.50 -2.68 9.19
CA VAL A 353 -21.40 -1.76 8.48
C VAL A 353 -21.40 -0.35 9.07
N GLN A 354 -21.07 -0.19 10.36
CA GLN A 354 -20.80 1.13 10.92
C GLN A 354 -19.59 1.77 10.23
N GLN A 355 -18.51 1.03 9.98
CA GLN A 355 -17.29 1.54 9.33
C GLN A 355 -17.51 1.91 7.85
N VAL A 356 -18.29 1.10 7.12
CA VAL A 356 -18.66 1.34 5.70
C VAL A 356 -19.43 2.66 5.50
N GLY A 357 -20.07 3.19 6.56
CA GLY A 357 -20.97 4.33 6.48
C GLY A 357 -20.38 5.73 6.72
N PHE A 358 -19.07 5.89 6.94
CA PHE A 358 -18.49 7.18 7.35
C PHE A 358 -17.91 8.07 6.23
N ALA A 359 -17.90 7.61 4.98
CA ALA A 359 -17.38 8.42 3.86
C ALA A 359 -18.36 9.52 3.37
N ALA A 360 -19.63 9.49 3.79
CA ALA A 360 -20.62 10.51 3.47
C ALA A 360 -20.68 11.56 4.60
N THR A 361 -19.87 12.61 4.46
CA THR A 361 -20.14 13.97 4.96
C THR A 361 -20.64 14.09 6.41
N GLN A 362 -19.72 14.43 7.33
CA GLN A 362 -20.02 14.97 8.68
C GLN A 362 -20.87 16.28 8.67
N SER A 363 -21.44 16.68 7.52
CA SER A 363 -22.30 17.85 7.35
C SER A 363 -23.79 17.53 7.19
N ASP A 364 -24.18 16.27 7.00
CA ASP A 364 -25.60 15.89 6.91
C ASP A 364 -26.08 15.30 8.23
N ALA A 365 -26.98 16.01 8.91
CA ALA A 365 -27.53 15.65 10.22
C ALA A 365 -28.33 14.33 10.25
N CYS A 366 -28.60 13.70 9.09
CA CYS A 366 -29.44 12.51 8.96
C CYS A 366 -28.62 11.21 9.15
N PRO A 367 -28.90 10.39 10.18
CA PRO A 367 -28.22 9.11 10.38
C PRO A 367 -28.27 8.14 9.20
N MET A 368 -29.34 8.19 8.38
CA MET A 368 -29.51 7.38 7.16
C MET A 368 -29.82 8.28 5.95
N ASN A 369 -28.78 8.91 5.38
CA ASN A 369 -28.92 9.59 4.09
C ASN A 369 -28.93 8.59 2.91
N TYR A 370 -29.29 9.07 1.71
CA TYR A 370 -29.37 8.22 0.51
C TYR A 370 -28.02 7.59 0.14
N GLY A 371 -26.90 8.30 0.33
CA GLY A 371 -25.57 7.76 0.05
C GLY A 371 -25.22 6.58 0.97
N ARG A 372 -25.54 6.68 2.26
CA ARG A 372 -25.37 5.60 3.24
C ARG A 372 -26.28 4.43 2.92
N LEU A 373 -27.54 4.68 2.58
CA LEU A 373 -28.47 3.65 2.12
C LEU A 373 -27.87 2.89 0.92
N ILE A 374 -27.50 3.59 -0.15
CA ILE A 374 -26.92 2.99 -1.36
C ILE A 374 -25.65 2.19 -1.02
N GLY A 375 -24.74 2.77 -0.24
CA GLY A 375 -23.49 2.13 0.13
C GLY A 375 -23.69 0.81 0.90
N LEU A 376 -24.67 0.76 1.82
CA LEU A 376 -24.97 -0.45 2.57
C LEU A 376 -25.61 -1.54 1.71
N VAL A 377 -26.53 -1.16 0.82
CA VAL A 377 -27.13 -2.11 -0.15
C VAL A 377 -26.04 -2.64 -1.09
N ALA A 378 -25.21 -1.76 -1.65
CA ALA A 378 -24.12 -2.09 -2.56
C ALA A 378 -23.10 -3.04 -1.92
N PHE A 379 -22.60 -2.69 -0.73
CA PHE A 379 -21.66 -3.51 0.02
C PHE A 379 -22.24 -4.88 0.36
N SER A 380 -23.46 -4.92 0.90
CA SER A 380 -24.08 -6.18 1.31
C SER A 380 -24.39 -7.09 0.11
N GLY A 381 -24.77 -6.53 -1.04
CA GLY A 381 -24.95 -7.33 -2.26
C GLY A 381 -23.64 -7.89 -2.82
N MET A 382 -22.54 -7.13 -2.73
CA MET A 382 -21.21 -7.64 -3.11
C MET A 382 -20.75 -8.78 -2.18
N VAL A 383 -20.96 -8.63 -0.87
CA VAL A 383 -20.68 -9.71 0.10
C VAL A 383 -21.56 -10.94 -0.18
N ALA A 384 -22.85 -10.75 -0.46
CA ALA A 384 -23.76 -11.84 -0.81
C ALA A 384 -23.28 -12.62 -2.04
N ALA A 385 -22.81 -11.92 -3.09
CA ALA A 385 -22.24 -12.55 -4.26
C ALA A 385 -21.00 -13.40 -3.93
N LYS A 386 -20.08 -12.89 -3.09
CA LYS A 386 -18.91 -13.66 -2.61
C LYS A 386 -19.29 -14.86 -1.75
N MET A 387 -20.33 -14.74 -0.92
CA MET A 387 -20.83 -15.85 -0.11
C MET A 387 -21.44 -16.95 -0.98
N MET A 388 -22.04 -16.61 -2.12
CA MET A 388 -22.59 -17.60 -3.06
C MET A 388 -21.50 -18.41 -3.79
N GLU A 389 -20.33 -17.81 -4.00
CA GLU A 389 -19.16 -18.51 -4.57
C GLU A 389 -18.63 -19.60 -3.62
N ASN A 390 -18.73 -19.39 -2.30
CA ASN A 390 -18.23 -20.31 -1.27
C ASN A 390 -19.33 -21.22 -0.71
N PHE A 391 -19.24 -22.54 -0.93
CA PHE A 391 -20.28 -23.51 -0.54
C PHE A 391 -20.65 -23.44 0.96
N GLU A 392 -19.69 -23.25 1.85
CA GLU A 392 -19.92 -23.19 3.31
C GLU A 392 -20.68 -21.94 3.78
N LEU A 393 -20.66 -20.86 2.98
CA LEU A 393 -21.22 -19.56 3.35
C LEU A 393 -22.57 -19.26 2.68
N ARG A 394 -23.04 -20.13 1.77
CA ARG A 394 -24.30 -19.94 1.02
C ARG A 394 -25.51 -19.75 1.93
N ASP A 395 -25.63 -20.58 2.95
CA ASP A 395 -26.75 -20.53 3.90
C ASP A 395 -26.81 -19.24 4.72
N GLN A 396 -25.68 -18.53 4.80
CA GLN A 396 -25.57 -17.28 5.55
C GLN A 396 -26.06 -16.06 4.75
N VAL A 397 -26.30 -16.18 3.44
CA VAL A 397 -26.82 -15.09 2.58
C VAL A 397 -28.18 -14.61 3.07
N ARG A 398 -29.04 -15.53 3.53
CA ARG A 398 -30.34 -15.18 4.13
C ARG A 398 -30.18 -14.34 5.39
N ASN A 399 -29.23 -14.70 6.26
CA ASN A 399 -28.95 -13.96 7.48
C ASN A 399 -28.43 -12.55 7.15
N LEU A 400 -27.54 -12.43 6.16
CA LEU A 400 -27.05 -11.15 5.66
C LEU A 400 -28.20 -10.26 5.16
N ALA A 401 -29.12 -10.81 4.38
CA ALA A 401 -30.28 -10.07 3.88
C ALA A 401 -31.15 -9.56 5.04
N VAL A 402 -31.47 -10.41 6.02
CA VAL A 402 -32.24 -10.03 7.21
C VAL A 402 -31.54 -8.94 8.02
N TYR A 403 -30.23 -9.09 8.29
CA TYR A 403 -29.46 -8.13 9.08
C TYR A 403 -29.40 -6.76 8.39
N THR A 404 -29.20 -6.76 7.07
CA THR A 404 -29.17 -5.54 6.26
C THR A 404 -30.52 -4.83 6.28
N SER A 405 -31.60 -5.57 6.05
CA SER A 405 -32.96 -5.03 6.09
C SER A 405 -33.28 -4.42 7.45
N LEU A 406 -33.04 -5.15 8.56
CA LEU A 406 -33.31 -4.65 9.91
C LEU A 406 -32.48 -3.41 10.26
N PHE A 407 -31.19 -3.41 9.90
CA PHE A 407 -30.29 -2.31 10.17
C PHE A 407 -30.75 -1.01 9.49
N ILE A 408 -31.17 -1.12 8.23
CA ILE A 408 -31.63 0.02 7.43
C ILE A 408 -33.04 0.45 7.86
N LYS A 409 -33.99 -0.50 8.01
CA LYS A 409 -35.38 -0.25 8.43
C LYS A 409 -35.46 0.55 9.73
N SER A 410 -34.65 0.16 10.72
CA SER A 410 -34.56 0.84 12.01
C SER A 410 -34.11 2.30 11.87
N ARG A 411 -33.18 2.59 10.97
CA ARG A 411 -32.63 3.96 10.79
C ARG A 411 -33.46 4.83 9.88
N ILE A 412 -34.12 4.28 8.87
CA ILE A 412 -35.10 5.00 8.05
C ILE A 412 -36.21 5.53 8.96
N ARG A 413 -36.83 4.64 9.75
CA ARG A 413 -37.90 5.03 10.70
C ARG A 413 -37.46 6.09 11.70
N ALA A 414 -36.20 6.06 12.13
CA ALA A 414 -35.66 7.01 13.10
C ALA A 414 -35.22 8.36 12.51
N SER A 415 -35.07 8.50 11.18
CA SER A 415 -34.43 9.69 10.61
C SER A 415 -35.10 10.33 9.39
N TRP A 416 -35.84 9.57 8.58
CA TRP A 416 -36.36 10.08 7.31
C TRP A 416 -37.49 11.08 7.50
N LYS A 417 -38.37 10.86 8.49
CA LYS A 417 -39.45 11.80 8.85
C LYS A 417 -38.90 13.17 9.24
N GLU A 418 -37.88 13.21 10.11
CA GLU A 418 -37.30 14.48 10.59
C GLU A 418 -36.50 15.24 9.51
N HIS A 419 -35.99 14.52 8.50
CA HIS A 419 -35.14 15.08 7.45
C HIS A 419 -35.84 15.22 6.10
N ASN A 420 -37.17 15.05 6.04
CA ASN A 420 -38.00 15.13 4.84
C ASN A 420 -37.44 14.28 3.68
N LYS A 421 -37.02 13.04 3.96
CA LYS A 421 -36.47 12.12 2.95
C LYS A 421 -37.51 11.10 2.53
N THR A 422 -37.78 11.01 1.24
CA THR A 422 -38.75 10.08 0.64
C THR A 422 -38.08 9.20 -0.41
N TRP A 423 -38.69 8.07 -0.77
CA TRP A 423 -38.30 7.31 -1.96
C TRP A 423 -38.52 8.10 -3.25
N ALA A 424 -39.55 8.94 -3.32
CA ALA A 424 -39.73 9.87 -4.45
C ALA A 424 -38.52 10.83 -4.60
N GLY A 425 -38.03 11.38 -3.48
CA GLY A 425 -36.81 12.21 -3.47
C GLY A 425 -35.55 11.42 -3.86
N PHE A 426 -35.45 10.17 -3.44
CA PHE A 426 -34.39 9.25 -3.88
C PHE A 426 -34.41 9.05 -5.40
N MET A 427 -35.59 8.84 -5.99
CA MET A 427 -35.74 8.64 -7.43
C MET A 427 -35.32 9.87 -8.24
N GLN A 428 -35.73 11.07 -7.81
CA GLN A 428 -35.35 12.31 -8.46
C GLN A 428 -33.82 12.52 -8.43
N LEU A 429 -33.20 12.34 -7.26
CA LEU A 429 -31.75 12.47 -7.12
C LEU A 429 -31.01 11.38 -7.91
N GLY A 430 -31.52 10.14 -7.89
CA GLY A 430 -30.97 9.01 -8.62
C GLY A 430 -30.94 9.24 -10.13
N GLN A 431 -32.02 9.80 -10.69
CA GLN A 431 -32.08 10.17 -12.11
C GLN A 431 -31.00 11.20 -12.48
N GLN A 432 -30.85 12.25 -11.66
CA GLN A 432 -29.81 13.28 -11.88
C GLN A 432 -28.40 12.68 -11.81
N MET A 433 -28.14 11.84 -10.81
CA MET A 433 -26.83 11.18 -10.65
C MET A 433 -26.53 10.21 -11.80
N LYS A 434 -27.53 9.45 -12.27
CA LYS A 434 -27.40 8.54 -13.42
C LYS A 434 -27.04 9.29 -14.70
N GLN A 435 -27.70 10.43 -14.96
CA GLN A 435 -27.40 11.27 -16.12
C GLN A 435 -25.99 11.86 -16.04
N LYS A 436 -25.63 12.43 -14.88
CA LYS A 436 -24.29 13.02 -14.67
C LYS A 436 -23.18 12.00 -14.85
N TYR A 437 -23.35 10.79 -14.30
CA TYR A 437 -22.37 9.72 -14.44
C TYR A 437 -22.24 9.24 -15.89
N LYS A 438 -23.34 9.15 -16.63
CA LYS A 438 -23.31 8.80 -18.06
C LYS A 438 -22.48 9.82 -18.86
N ILE A 439 -22.71 11.11 -18.63
CA ILE A 439 -21.94 12.19 -19.29
C ILE A 439 -20.45 12.06 -18.95
N GLU A 440 -20.12 11.90 -17.66
CA GLU A 440 -18.73 11.74 -17.21
C GLU A 440 -18.06 10.49 -17.81
N SER A 441 -18.79 9.37 -17.91
CA SER A 441 -18.32 8.13 -18.50
C SER A 441 -18.08 8.27 -20.01
N ASP A 442 -19.00 8.92 -20.73
CA ASP A 442 -18.88 9.17 -22.17
C ASP A 442 -17.69 10.11 -22.48
N GLU A 443 -17.46 11.13 -21.64
CA GLU A 443 -16.28 12.01 -21.75
C GLU A 443 -14.96 11.25 -21.51
N ILE A 444 -14.91 10.38 -20.50
CA ILE A 444 -13.73 9.54 -20.23
C ILE A 444 -13.47 8.60 -21.41
N ALA A 445 -14.50 7.96 -21.94
CA ALA A 445 -14.39 7.07 -23.10
C ALA A 445 -13.87 7.83 -24.34
N ALA A 446 -14.42 9.01 -24.63
CA ALA A 446 -13.95 9.87 -25.73
C ALA A 446 -12.49 10.29 -25.56
N ASN A 447 -12.09 10.69 -24.35
CA ASN A 447 -10.71 11.05 -24.04
C ASN A 447 -9.75 9.86 -24.18
N LEU A 448 -10.18 8.68 -23.75
CA LEU A 448 -9.41 7.45 -23.87
C LEU A 448 -9.25 7.04 -25.35
N GLU A 449 -10.28 7.20 -26.18
CA GLU A 449 -10.18 6.99 -27.62
C GLU A 449 -9.21 7.95 -28.29
N VAL A 450 -9.24 9.24 -27.94
CA VAL A 450 -8.31 10.24 -28.45
C VAL A 450 -6.87 9.90 -28.04
N PHE A 451 -6.67 9.51 -26.78
CA PHE A 451 -5.37 9.06 -26.27
C PHE A 451 -4.87 7.82 -27.02
N ASN A 452 -5.72 6.80 -27.19
CA ASN A 452 -5.39 5.58 -27.92
C ASN A 452 -5.10 5.84 -29.40
N ARG A 453 -5.84 6.75 -30.05
CA ARG A 453 -5.57 7.19 -31.42
C ARG A 453 -4.22 7.90 -31.53
N ARG A 454 -3.86 8.73 -30.56
CA ARG A 454 -2.55 9.40 -30.47
C ARG A 454 -1.42 8.41 -30.24
N ARG A 455 -1.62 7.40 -29.37
CA ARG A 455 -0.68 6.30 -29.14
C ARG A 455 -0.46 5.45 -30.39
N ARG A 456 -1.51 5.09 -31.12
CA ARG A 456 -1.41 4.38 -32.41
C ARG A 456 -0.64 5.20 -33.45
N ARG A 457 -0.88 6.51 -33.54
CA ARG A 457 -0.08 7.40 -34.41
C ARG A 457 1.40 7.39 -34.01
N LEU A 458 1.72 7.52 -32.73
CA LEU A 458 3.11 7.49 -32.24
C LEU A 458 3.80 6.14 -32.49
N SER A 459 3.10 5.00 -32.43
CA SER A 459 3.70 3.70 -32.75
C SER A 459 3.95 3.54 -34.26
N ILE A 460 3.09 4.09 -35.12
CA ILE A 460 3.32 4.14 -36.58
C ILE A 460 4.55 5.00 -36.90
N PHE A 461 4.68 6.17 -36.24
CA PHE A 461 5.86 7.02 -36.40
C PHE A 461 7.13 6.34 -35.86
N GLY A 462 7.05 5.63 -34.73
CA GLY A 462 8.17 4.87 -34.17
C GLY A 462 8.66 3.73 -35.08
N LEU A 463 7.74 3.00 -35.72
CA LEU A 463 8.08 1.97 -36.72
C LEU A 463 8.69 2.58 -37.99
N SER A 464 8.20 3.73 -38.46
CA SER A 464 8.77 4.42 -39.62
C SER A 464 10.18 4.98 -39.34
N ALA A 465 10.43 5.50 -38.14
CA ALA A 465 11.75 5.98 -37.74
C ALA A 465 12.77 4.84 -37.60
N ALA A 466 12.36 3.68 -37.05
CA ALA A 466 13.21 2.50 -36.99
C ALA A 466 13.55 1.96 -38.40
N ALA A 467 12.61 1.98 -39.34
CA ALA A 467 12.85 1.60 -40.73
C ALA A 467 13.83 2.55 -41.44
N VAL A 468 13.71 3.86 -41.23
CA VAL A 468 14.64 4.87 -41.78
C VAL A 468 16.04 4.72 -41.19
N VAL A 469 16.15 4.47 -39.87
CA VAL A 469 17.45 4.21 -39.23
C VAL A 469 18.05 2.89 -39.74
N GLY A 470 17.25 1.85 -39.95
CA GLY A 470 17.69 0.59 -40.55
C GLY A 470 18.23 0.75 -41.97
N ILE A 471 17.59 1.58 -42.80
CA ILE A 471 18.03 1.89 -44.18
C ILE A 471 19.32 2.72 -44.16
N VAL A 472 19.44 3.70 -43.26
CA VAL A 472 20.64 4.56 -43.16
C VAL A 472 21.85 3.79 -42.61
N VAL A 473 21.64 2.91 -41.62
CA VAL A 473 22.71 2.07 -41.05
C VAL A 473 23.08 0.93 -42.01
N GLY A 474 22.11 0.29 -42.65
CA GLY A 474 22.34 -0.74 -43.67
C GLY A 474 23.02 -0.20 -44.93
N GLY A 475 22.65 1.00 -45.38
CA GLY A 475 23.28 1.66 -46.53
C GLY A 475 24.75 2.03 -46.29
N ARG A 476 25.13 2.38 -45.05
CA ARG A 476 26.53 2.66 -44.70
C ARG A 476 27.40 1.41 -44.65
N PHE A 477 26.83 0.24 -44.35
CA PHE A 477 27.56 -1.03 -44.38
C PHE A 477 27.77 -1.57 -45.80
N ILE A 478 26.85 -1.31 -46.73
CA ILE A 478 26.93 -1.82 -48.11
C ILE A 478 27.79 -0.92 -49.01
N PHE A 479 27.80 0.40 -48.79
CA PHE A 479 28.50 1.35 -49.67
C PHE A 479 29.72 2.04 -49.04
N GLY A 480 30.04 1.78 -47.77
CA GLY A 480 31.17 2.42 -47.06
C GLY A 480 32.53 1.74 -47.19
N GLY A 481 32.61 0.59 -47.87
CA GLY A 481 33.85 -0.17 -48.04
C GLY A 481 34.55 0.10 -49.36
N LYS A 482 35.05 1.33 -49.57
CA LYS A 482 36.17 1.72 -50.46
C LYS A 482 36.20 3.24 -50.59
N VAL A 483 37.15 3.87 -49.91
CA VAL A 483 38.24 4.75 -50.43
C VAL A 483 39.18 5.01 -49.26
#